data_AF-C6X2L5-F1
#
_entry.id   AF-C6X2L5-F1
#
_cell.length_a   1.000
_cell.length_b   1.000
_cell.length_c   1.000
_cell.angle_alpha   90.00
_cell.angle_beta   90.00
_cell.angle_gamma   90.00
#
_symmetry.space_group_name_H-M   'P 1'
#
loop_
_entity.id
_entity.type
_entity.pdbx_description
1 polymer ?
#
loop_
_entity_poly.entity_id
_entity_poly.type
_entity_poly.pdbx_seq_one_letter_code
_entity_poly.pdbx_strand_id
1 'polypeptide(L)'
;MKKLTVALALLTGIVSFAQGNPKSDTAQVHNIQEVLMTKSVFKKQSDRFVYDLSNTPVAKGNTTFDVLKQTPMLSSTDDSTLKIAGKNNAVIYVNGRKI
;
A
#
# COMPACT_ATOMS: atom_id res chain seq x y z
N MET A 1 72.81 -14.97 -18.84
CA MET A 1 71.52 -14.31 -19.16
C MET A 1 70.34 -15.29 -19.31
N LYS A 2 70.51 -16.48 -19.90
CA LYS A 2 69.44 -17.48 -20.10
C LYS A 2 68.76 -18.02 -18.82
N LYS A 3 69.47 -18.07 -17.68
CA LYS A 3 68.91 -18.50 -16.39
C LYS A 3 67.96 -17.47 -15.77
N LEU A 4 68.22 -16.18 -16.00
CA LEU A 4 67.40 -15.08 -15.51
C LEU A 4 66.07 -14.99 -16.26
N THR A 5 66.08 -15.23 -17.57
CA THR A 5 64.88 -15.23 -18.41
C THR A 5 63.95 -16.40 -18.07
N VAL A 6 64.49 -17.57 -17.72
CA VAL A 6 63.69 -18.72 -17.28
C VAL A 6 63.04 -18.46 -15.92
N ALA A 7 63.77 -17.86 -14.97
CA ALA A 7 63.22 -17.50 -13.66
C ALA A 7 62.10 -16.46 -13.77
N LEU A 8 62.25 -15.47 -14.65
CA LEU A 8 61.25 -14.43 -14.86
C LEU A 8 59.98 -14.98 -15.51
N ALA A 9 60.10 -15.90 -16.48
CA ALA A 9 58.96 -16.58 -17.10
C ALA A 9 58.19 -17.49 -16.12
N LEU A 10 58.91 -18.11 -15.18
CA LEU A 10 58.30 -18.91 -14.12
C LEU A 10 57.52 -18.04 -13.12
N LEU A 11 58.06 -16.85 -12.81
CA LEU A 11 57.43 -15.93 -11.88
C LEU A 11 56.15 -15.30 -12.46
N THR A 12 56.17 -14.92 -13.75
CA THR A 12 54.98 -14.36 -14.42
C THR A 12 53.85 -15.38 -14.57
N GLY A 13 54.17 -16.66 -14.79
CA GLY A 13 53.18 -17.74 -14.81
C GLY A 13 52.39 -17.84 -13.49
N ILE A 14 53.09 -17.79 -12.35
CA ILE A 14 52.47 -17.91 -11.02
C ILE A 14 51.54 -16.72 -10.71
N VAL A 15 51.92 -15.50 -11.13
CA VAL A 15 51.12 -14.29 -10.87
C VAL A 15 49.82 -14.28 -11.69
N SER A 16 49.84 -14.82 -12.92
CA SER A 16 48.63 -14.93 -13.76
C SER A 16 47.58 -15.90 -13.19
N PHE A 17 48.00 -16.95 -12.48
CA PHE A 17 47.07 -17.88 -11.80
C PHE A 17 46.59 -17.35 -10.43
N ALA A 18 47.27 -16.35 -9.85
CA ALA A 18 46.90 -15.75 -8.57
C ALA A 18 45.83 -14.64 -8.71
N GLN A 19 45.62 -14.10 -9.92
CA GLN A 19 44.48 -13.23 -10.24
C GLN A 19 43.20 -14.06 -10.40
N GLY A 20 42.81 -14.76 -9.33
CA GLY A 20 41.54 -15.46 -9.27
C GLY A 20 40.38 -14.47 -9.37
N ASN A 21 39.32 -14.89 -10.07
CA ASN A 21 38.10 -14.13 -10.36
C ASN A 21 37.64 -13.25 -9.18
N PRO A 22 37.13 -12.03 -9.43
CA PRO A 22 36.60 -11.17 -8.37
C PRO A 22 35.58 -11.96 -7.54
N LYS A 23 35.83 -12.08 -6.22
CA LYS A 23 34.90 -12.70 -5.28
C LYS A 23 33.61 -11.88 -5.28
N SER A 24 32.59 -12.40 -5.94
CA SER A 24 31.23 -11.85 -5.81
C SER A 24 30.79 -12.09 -4.37
N ASP A 25 30.38 -11.02 -3.70
CA ASP A 25 29.75 -11.10 -2.39
C ASP A 25 28.58 -12.10 -2.45
N THR A 26 28.54 -13.04 -1.52
CA THR A 26 27.51 -14.09 -1.44
C THR A 26 26.35 -13.67 -0.52
N ALA A 27 26.40 -12.47 0.04
CA ALA A 27 25.34 -11.93 0.86
C ALA A 27 24.04 -11.79 0.02
N GLN A 28 23.00 -12.51 0.45
CA GLN A 28 21.66 -12.41 -0.12
C GLN A 28 21.03 -11.07 0.27
N VAL A 29 21.30 -10.02 -0.52
CA VAL A 29 20.71 -8.68 -0.32
C VAL A 29 19.25 -8.71 -0.76
N HIS A 30 18.34 -8.63 0.22
CA HIS A 30 16.92 -8.47 -0.05
C HIS A 30 16.58 -6.99 -0.10
N ASN A 31 15.97 -6.53 -1.20
CA ASN A 31 15.46 -5.17 -1.30
C ASN A 31 14.30 -4.97 -0.32
N ILE A 32 14.30 -3.86 0.42
CA ILE A 32 13.20 -3.51 1.31
C ILE A 32 11.96 -3.27 0.44
N GLN A 33 10.96 -4.14 0.55
CA GLN A 33 9.65 -3.91 -0.05
C GLN A 33 8.86 -2.90 0.80
N GLU A 34 8.20 -1.95 0.12
CA GLU A 34 7.24 -1.07 0.76
C GLU A 34 6.02 -1.85 1.26
N VAL A 35 5.47 -1.43 2.41
CA VAL A 35 4.24 -1.99 2.95
C VAL A 35 3.15 -0.92 2.86
N LEU A 36 2.22 -1.09 1.92
CA LEU A 36 1.01 -0.27 1.86
C LEU A 36 0.01 -0.75 2.92
N MET A 37 -0.19 0.05 3.96
CA MET A 37 -1.23 -0.16 4.97
C MET A 37 -2.47 0.67 4.61
N THR A 38 -3.57 -0.01 4.23
CA THR A 38 -4.85 0.64 3.95
C THR A 38 -5.85 0.33 5.08
N LYS A 39 -6.23 1.35 5.86
CA LYS A 39 -7.30 1.20 6.85
C LYS A 39 -8.63 1.17 6.10
N SER A 40 -9.37 0.06 6.20
CA SER A 40 -10.76 0.03 5.70
C SER A 40 -11.64 0.96 6.54
N VAL A 41 -12.28 1.91 5.84
CA VAL A 41 -13.19 2.92 6.42
C VAL A 41 -14.64 2.44 6.45
N PHE A 42 -15.00 1.43 5.64
CA PHE A 42 -16.34 0.84 5.61
C PHE A 42 -16.29 -0.58 6.16
N LYS A 43 -16.97 -0.81 7.29
CA LYS A 43 -16.91 -2.08 8.03
C LYS A 43 -18.31 -2.61 8.30
N LYS A 44 -18.49 -3.91 8.09
CA LYS A 44 -19.68 -4.65 8.55
C LYS A 44 -19.45 -5.12 9.98
N GLN A 45 -20.33 -4.74 10.89
CA GLN A 45 -20.43 -5.28 12.25
C GLN A 45 -21.63 -6.26 12.31
N SER A 46 -21.89 -6.84 13.48
CA SER A 46 -22.97 -7.82 13.66
C SER A 46 -24.36 -7.25 13.37
N ASP A 47 -24.59 -5.97 13.69
CA ASP A 47 -25.89 -5.31 13.63
C ASP A 47 -25.95 -4.14 12.66
N ARG A 48 -24.80 -3.65 12.16
CA ARG A 48 -24.73 -2.42 11.36
C ARG A 48 -23.55 -2.39 10.38
N PHE A 49 -23.64 -1.48 9.41
CA PHE A 49 -22.49 -1.01 8.65
C PHE A 49 -22.01 0.31 9.26
N VAL A 50 -20.70 0.44 9.46
CA VAL A 50 -20.07 1.66 9.99
C VAL A 50 -19.15 2.23 8.93
N TYR A 51 -19.37 3.50 8.60
CA TYR A 51 -18.50 4.28 7.75
C TYR A 51 -17.77 5.33 8.60
N ASP A 52 -16.49 5.10 8.88
CA ASP A 52 -15.64 5.99 9.70
C ASP A 52 -14.90 6.98 8.81
N LEU A 53 -15.22 8.26 8.99
CA LEU A 53 -14.77 9.37 8.18
C LEU A 53 -13.81 10.33 8.89
N SER A 54 -13.53 10.09 10.17
CA SER A 54 -12.86 11.06 11.06
C SER A 54 -11.49 11.51 10.54
N ASN A 55 -10.80 10.65 9.79
CA ASN A 55 -9.45 10.89 9.25
C ASN A 55 -9.40 10.92 7.73
N THR A 56 -10.53 11.06 7.03
CA THR A 56 -10.56 11.06 5.56
C THR A 56 -10.58 12.49 5.01
N PRO A 57 -9.93 12.75 3.86
CA PRO A 57 -10.05 14.04 3.16
C PRO A 57 -11.49 14.35 2.77
N VAL A 58 -12.30 13.31 2.50
CA VAL A 58 -13.71 13.43 2.12
C VAL A 58 -14.57 14.11 3.17
N ALA A 59 -14.23 14.02 4.45
CA ALA A 59 -14.93 14.75 5.50
C ALA A 59 -14.61 16.25 5.51
N LYS A 60 -13.50 16.68 4.90
CA LYS A 60 -13.03 18.07 4.90
C LYS A 60 -13.48 18.76 3.62
N GLY A 61 -14.39 19.72 3.75
CA GLY A 61 -14.83 20.57 2.62
C GLY A 61 -16.03 20.05 1.83
N ASN A 62 -16.64 18.93 2.24
CA ASN A 62 -17.91 18.46 1.68
C ASN A 62 -19.06 18.69 2.66
N THR A 63 -20.29 18.75 2.15
CA THR A 63 -21.47 18.75 3.01
C THR A 63 -21.75 17.34 3.54
N THR A 64 -22.55 17.24 4.62
CA THR A 64 -23.00 15.93 5.14
C THR A 64 -23.70 15.11 4.07
N PHE A 65 -24.48 15.74 3.19
CA PHE A 65 -25.21 15.03 2.15
C PHE A 65 -24.29 14.49 1.04
N ASP A 66 -23.27 15.26 0.65
CA ASP A 66 -22.25 14.80 -0.31
C ASP A 66 -21.49 13.58 0.21
N VAL A 67 -21.15 13.60 1.50
CA VAL A 67 -20.52 12.48 2.19
C VAL A 67 -21.43 11.24 2.21
N LEU A 68 -22.74 11.44 2.43
CA LEU A 68 -23.72 10.35 2.39
C LEU A 68 -23.82 9.73 0.99
N LYS A 69 -23.77 10.52 -0.09
CA LYS A 69 -23.75 9.98 -1.47
C LYS A 69 -22.55 9.08 -1.77
N GLN A 70 -21.43 9.29 -1.07
CA GLN A 70 -20.22 8.47 -1.21
C GLN A 70 -20.24 7.23 -0.32
N THR A 71 -21.21 7.13 0.59
CA THR A 71 -21.33 6.00 1.50
C THR A 71 -21.81 4.77 0.71
N PRO A 72 -21.08 3.63 0.76
CA PRO A 72 -21.49 2.43 0.05
C PRO A 72 -22.92 1.99 0.40
N MET A 73 -23.64 1.50 -0.61
CA MET A 73 -25.05 1.07 -0.51
C MET A 73 -26.05 2.19 -0.22
N LEU A 74 -25.61 3.44 -0.07
CA LEU A 74 -26.47 4.60 0.01
C LEU A 74 -26.54 5.28 -1.34
N SER A 75 -27.73 5.64 -1.79
CA SER A 75 -27.91 6.42 -3.03
C SER A 75 -29.04 7.43 -2.90
N SER A 76 -29.03 8.42 -3.78
CA SER A 76 -30.06 9.45 -3.88
C SER A 76 -30.44 9.61 -5.35
N THR A 77 -31.71 9.91 -5.62
CA THR A 77 -32.21 10.15 -6.99
C THR A 77 -32.51 11.62 -7.28
N ASP A 78 -32.69 12.43 -6.24
CA ASP A 78 -33.26 13.80 -6.32
C ASP A 78 -32.62 14.75 -5.30
N ASP A 79 -31.44 14.38 -4.79
CA ASP A 79 -30.70 15.11 -3.77
C ASP A 79 -31.46 15.48 -2.49
N SER A 80 -32.58 14.79 -2.24
CA SER A 80 -33.42 15.00 -1.06
C SER A 80 -33.83 13.70 -0.39
N THR A 81 -33.87 12.59 -1.14
CA THR A 81 -34.23 11.26 -0.64
C THR A 81 -33.02 10.33 -0.60
N LEU A 82 -32.93 9.52 0.45
CA LEU A 82 -31.90 8.48 0.57
C LEU A 82 -32.50 7.09 0.42
N LYS A 83 -31.81 6.26 -0.36
CA LYS A 83 -32.11 4.84 -0.58
C LYS A 83 -31.00 4.00 0.00
N ILE A 84 -31.35 3.01 0.80
CA ILE A 84 -30.40 2.08 1.39
C ILE A 84 -30.56 0.74 0.68
N ALA A 85 -29.52 0.30 -0.04
CA ALA A 85 -29.53 -0.95 -0.82
C ALA A 85 -30.75 -1.08 -1.74
N GLY A 86 -31.11 0.01 -2.42
CA GLY A 86 -32.27 0.07 -3.32
C GLY A 86 -33.64 0.15 -2.63
N LYS A 87 -33.71 0.17 -1.29
CA LYS A 87 -34.95 0.35 -0.54
C LYS A 87 -35.16 1.81 -0.20
N ASN A 88 -36.39 2.28 -0.44
CA ASN A 88 -36.86 3.58 -0.01
C ASN A 88 -37.31 3.54 1.46
N ASN A 89 -37.48 4.70 2.10
CA ASN A 89 -37.96 4.88 3.49
C ASN A 89 -36.92 4.61 4.59
N ALA A 90 -35.72 5.17 4.45
CA ALA A 90 -34.77 5.22 5.57
C ALA A 90 -35.29 6.17 6.67
N VAL A 91 -35.16 5.76 7.93
CA VAL A 91 -35.37 6.67 9.07
C VAL A 91 -34.02 7.21 9.48
N ILE A 92 -33.88 8.53 9.46
CA ILE A 92 -32.62 9.20 9.76
C ILE A 92 -32.61 9.63 11.23
N TYR A 93 -31.51 9.32 11.91
CA TYR A 93 -31.25 9.77 13.26
C TYR A 93 -29.98 10.59 13.29
N VAL A 94 -30.03 11.73 13.97
CA VAL A 94 -28.85 12.55 14.28
C VAL A 94 -28.71 12.58 15.80
N ASN A 95 -27.56 12.13 16.31
CA ASN A 95 -27.31 12.02 17.75
C ASN A 95 -28.42 11.27 18.51
N GLY A 96 -28.93 10.19 17.92
CA GLY A 96 -29.99 9.35 18.51
C GLY A 96 -31.40 9.93 18.43
N ARG A 97 -31.61 11.10 17.80
CA ARG A 97 -32.94 11.70 17.60
C ARG A 97 -33.36 11.61 16.15
N LYS A 98 -34.61 11.21 15.92
CA LYS A 98 -35.21 11.19 14.58
C LYS A 98 -35.35 12.61 14.05
N ILE A 99 -35.01 12.82 12.78
CA ILE A 99 -35.22 14.07 12.04
C ILE A 99 -36.24 13.91 10.92
#